data_AF-A0A963KQ25-F1
#
_entry.id   AF-A0A963KQ25-F1
#
_cell.length_a   1.000
_cell.length_b   1.000
_cell.length_c   1.000
_cell.angle_alpha   90.00
_cell.angle_beta   90.00
_cell.angle_gamma   90.00
#
_symmetry.space_group_name_H-M   'P 1'
#
loop_
_entity.id
_entity.type
_entity.pdbx_description
1 polymer ?
#
loop_
_entity_poly.entity_id
_entity_poly.type
_entity_poly.pdbx_seq_one_letter_code
_entity_poly.pdbx_strand_id
1 'polypeptide(L)' 'RAGADGILAYDQSSWSIGTSYALSPTSKIKAEWMRVRIGQVSSLVDAPPGSNIRNQSINVISLSYSLVF' A
#
# COMPACT_ATOMS: atom_id res chain seq x y z
N ARG A 1 4.57 -30.13 23.60
CA ARG A 1 3.63 -30.16 22.46
C ARG A 1 3.85 -28.87 21.70
N ALA A 2 4.46 -28.93 20.52
CA ALA A 2 4.80 -27.78 19.70
C ALA A 2 3.55 -27.24 18.97
N GLY A 3 3.57 -25.95 18.63
CA GLY A 3 2.70 -25.38 17.60
C GLY A 3 1.72 -24.30 18.08
N ALA A 4 2.22 -23.27 18.77
CA ALA A 4 1.55 -21.97 18.82
C ALA A 4 2.00 -21.08 17.64
N ASP A 5 2.31 -21.68 16.50
CA ASP A 5 2.59 -20.96 15.26
C ASP A 5 1.26 -20.55 14.63
N GLY A 6 0.68 -19.48 15.16
CA GLY A 6 -0.26 -18.69 14.39
C GLY A 6 0.50 -18.10 13.21
N ILE A 7 0.50 -18.82 12.07
CA ILE A 7 0.98 -18.28 10.81
C ILE A 7 0.10 -17.07 10.52
N LEU A 8 0.61 -15.87 10.82
CA LEU A 8 0.04 -14.63 10.33
C LEU A 8 0.25 -14.62 8.81
N ALA A 9 -0.64 -15.30 8.10
CA ALA A 9 -0.65 -15.35 6.66
C ALA A 9 -1.07 -13.97 6.14
N TYR A 10 -0.11 -13.04 6.09
CA TYR A 10 -0.26 -11.76 5.43
C TYR A 10 -0.23 -11.99 3.92
N ASP A 11 -1.38 -12.38 3.35
CA ASP A 11 -1.57 -12.42 1.90
C ASP A 11 -1.90 -11.01 1.40
N GLN A 12 -0.91 -10.12 1.51
CA GLN A 12 -1.00 -8.75 1.02
C GLN A 12 0.07 -8.54 -0.03
N SER A 13 -0.35 -8.23 -1.27
CA SER A 13 0.55 -7.85 -2.35
C SER A 13 0.32 -6.39 -2.71
N SER A 14 1.40 -5.66 -2.97
CA SER A 14 1.31 -4.27 -3.41
C SER A 14 2.23 -4.01 -4.57
N TRP A 15 1.75 -3.22 -5.52
CA TRP A 15 2.56 -2.69 -6.61
C TRP A 15 2.34 -1.19 -6.71
N SER A 16 3.39 -0.46 -7.07
CA SER A 16 3.29 0.98 -7.33
C SER A 16 3.89 1.33 -8.68
N ILE A 17 3.33 2.38 -9.27
CA ILE A 17 3.83 3.01 -10.47
C ILE A 17 3.94 4.51 -10.20
N GLY A 18 5.09 5.08 -10.52
CA GLY A 18 5.36 6.49 -10.31
C GLY A 18 5.99 7.14 -11.52
N THR A 19 5.72 8.43 -11.67
CA THR A 19 6.38 9.31 -12.63
C THR A 19 7.03 10.48 -11.90
N SER A 20 8.09 11.02 -12.48
CA SER A 20 8.73 12.21 -11.94
C SER A 20 9.18 13.14 -13.04
N TYR A 21 9.02 14.43 -12.81
CA TYR A 21 9.34 15.47 -13.77
C TYR A 21 10.17 16.57 -13.10
N ALA A 22 11.33 16.89 -13.68
CA ALA A 22 12.15 18.02 -13.24
C ALA A 22 11.61 19.28 -13.93
N LEU A 23 11.10 20.22 -13.14
CA LEU A 23 10.65 21.52 -13.64
C LEU A 23 11.84 22.47 -13.84
N SER A 24 12.86 22.35 -12.99
CA SER A 24 14.12 23.08 -13.05
C SER A 24 15.24 22.22 -12.45
N PRO A 25 16.52 22.63 -12.56
CA PRO A 25 17.62 21.97 -11.83
C PRO A 25 17.41 21.94 -10.30
N THR A 26 16.56 22.83 -9.79
CA THR A 26 16.27 23.02 -8.37
C THR A 26 14.89 22.51 -7.94
N SER A 27 14.05 22.05 -8.87
CA SER A 27 12.67 21.66 -8.56
C SER A 27 12.21 20.41 -9.29
N LYS A 28 11.56 19.51 -8.55
CA LYS A 28 11.07 18.22 -9.08
C LYS A 28 9.68 17.90 -8.53
N ILE A 29 8.78 17.48 -9.41
CA ILE A 29 7.49 16.89 -9.07
C ILE A 29 7.60 15.37 -9.19
N LYS A 30 6.98 14.67 -8.26
CA LYS A 30 6.82 13.22 -8.29
C LYS A 30 5.36 12.88 -8.04
N ALA A 31 4.81 11.98 -8.83
CA ALA A 31 3.48 11.42 -8.62
C ALA A 31 3.60 9.90 -8.56
N GLU A 32 2.97 9.27 -7.58
CA GLU A 32 2.98 7.83 -7.38
C GLU A 32 1.56 7.32 -7.13
N TRP A 33 1.23 6.21 -7.77
CA TRP A 33 0.02 5.45 -7.52
C TRP A 33 0.40 4.04 -7.08
N MET A 34 -0.08 3.66 -5.91
CA MET A 34 0.14 2.34 -5.34
C MET A 34 -1.19 1.63 -5.17
N ARG A 35 -1.23 0.36 -5.58
CA ARG A 35 -2.37 -0.52 -5.36
C ARG A 35 -1.96 -1.67 -4.47
N VAL A 36 -2.67 -1.80 -3.37
CA VAL A 36 -2.52 -2.88 -2.40
C VAL A 36 -3.71 -3.82 -2.55
N ARG A 37 -3.45 -5.12 -2.70
CA ARG A 37 -4.45 -6.18 -2.70
C ARG A 37 -4.29 -7.01 -1.43
N ILE A 38 -5.39 -7.20 -0.71
CA ILE A 38 -5.48 -8.06 0.47
C ILE A 38 -6.29 -9.31 0.06
N GLY A 39 -5.63 -10.47 0.06
CA GLY A 39 -6.18 -11.72 -0.46
C GLY A 39 -7.12 -12.43 0.51
N GLN A 40 -6.64 -12.84 1.69
CA GLN A 40 -7.43 -13.67 2.62
C GLN A 40 -7.44 -13.20 4.09
N VAL A 41 -6.35 -12.64 4.62
CA VAL A 41 -6.24 -12.18 6.02
C VAL A 41 -5.35 -10.94 6.08
N SER A 42 -5.81 -9.88 6.74
CA SER A 42 -4.97 -8.76 7.16
C SER A 42 -5.29 -8.41 8.61
N SER A 43 -4.29 -8.50 9.49
CA SER A 43 -4.41 -8.16 10.93
C SER A 43 -4.55 -6.66 11.19
N LEU A 44 -4.57 -5.82 10.15
CA LEU A 44 -4.58 -4.36 10.24
C LEU A 44 -5.95 -3.74 9.91
N VAL A 45 -6.92 -4.53 9.46
CA VAL A 45 -8.27 -4.06 9.14
C VAL A 45 -9.25 -4.73 10.09
N ASP A 46 -9.77 -3.96 11.04
CA ASP A 46 -10.82 -4.42 11.96
C ASP A 46 -12.13 -4.57 11.17
N ALA A 47 -12.55 -5.81 10.93
CA ALA A 47 -13.76 -6.14 10.20
C ALA A 47 -14.95 -6.17 11.17
N PRO A 48 -16.04 -5.43 10.94
CA PRO A 48 -17.28 -5.67 11.68
C PRO A 48 -17.73 -7.14 11.50
N PRO A 49 -18.21 -7.82 12.56
CA PRO A 49 -18.64 -9.20 12.49
C PRO A 49 -19.77 -9.35 11.46
N GLY A 50 -19.52 -10.14 10.41
CA GLY A 50 -20.44 -10.35 9.29
C GLY A 50 -19.98 -9.78 7.94
N SER A 51 -18.87 -9.04 7.89
CA SER A 51 -18.30 -8.53 6.64
C SER A 51 -17.19 -9.44 6.11
N ASN A 52 -17.34 -9.89 4.86
CA ASN A 52 -16.33 -10.70 4.18
C ASN A 52 -15.20 -9.78 3.69
N ILE A 53 -14.06 -9.72 4.40
CA ILE A 53 -12.87 -8.92 4.05
C ILE A 53 -11.97 -9.63 3.00
N ARG A 54 -12.49 -10.66 2.32
CA ARG A 54 -11.81 -11.24 1.15
C ARG A 54 -11.86 -10.25 -0.03
N ASN A 55 -10.72 -10.07 -0.70
CA ASN A 55 -10.60 -9.33 -1.96
C ASN A 55 -10.74 -7.80 -1.87
N GLN A 56 -10.24 -7.18 -0.80
CA GLN A 56 -10.17 -5.71 -0.72
C GLN A 56 -8.94 -5.18 -1.48
N SER A 57 -9.15 -4.11 -2.26
CA SER A 57 -8.06 -3.37 -2.89
C SER A 57 -8.03 -1.93 -2.42
N ILE A 58 -6.91 -1.53 -1.81
CA ILE A 58 -6.67 -0.16 -1.36
C ILE A 58 -5.84 0.54 -2.45
N ASN A 59 -6.26 1.75 -2.83
CA ASN A 59 -5.54 2.60 -3.77
C ASN A 59 -4.97 3.79 -3.00
N VAL A 60 -3.68 4.03 -3.13
CA VAL A 60 -2.98 5.16 -2.52
C VAL A 60 -2.41 6.02 -3.63
N ILE A 61 -2.74 7.31 -3.61
CA ILE A 61 -2.20 8.30 -4.54
C ILE A 61 -1.33 9.26 -3.74
N SER A 62 -0.10 9.45 -4.18
CA SER A 62 0.87 10.37 -3.56
C SER A 62 1.36 11.38 -4.60
N LEU A 63 1.37 12.65 -4.22
CA LEU A 63 1.97 13.74 -4.98
C LEU A 63 3.00 14.43 -4.08
N SER A 64 4.22 14.57 -4.59
CA SER A 64 5.33 15.19 -3.86
C SER A 64 6.00 16.26 -4.70
N TYR A 65 6.37 17.36 -4.06
CA TYR A 65 7.14 18.45 -4.65
C TYR A 65 8.43 18.65 -3.86
N SER A 66 9.56 18.66 -4.55
CA SER A 66 10.89 18.82 -3.95
C SER A 66 11.55 20.08 -4.50
N LEU A 67 12.09 20.90 -3.59
CA LEU A 67 12.83 22.13 -3.86
C LEU A 67 14.23 22.00 -3.25
N VAL A 68 15.26 22.42 -3.98
CA VAL A 68 16.65 22.49 -3.51
C VAL A 68 17.15 23.92 -3.74
N PHE A 69 17.79 24.53 -2.74
CA PHE A 69 18.31 25.90 -2.73
C PHE A 69 19.83 25.94 -2.64
#